data_AF-A0A535PXZ7-F1
#
_entry.id   AF-A0A535PXZ7-F1
#
_cell.length_a   1.000
_cell.length_b   1.000
_cell.length_c   1.000
_cell.angle_alpha   90.00
_cell.angle_beta   90.00
_cell.angle_gamma   90.00
#
_symmetry.space_group_name_H-M   'P 1'
#
loop_
_entity.id
_entity.type
_entity.pdbx_description
1 polymer ?
#
loop_
_entity_poly.entity_id
_entity_poly.type
_entity_poly.pdbx_seq_one_letter_code
_entity_poly.pdbx_strand_id
1 'polypeptide(L)'
;SMGREAQVTQSGDYRFFAGWRSDPFFFDAGAFNNFQFVGKDFFADKDICSIALEVPNAVLGLNLMGLWARTLSWVDGSWVQAERGARASQTPFLTGEQNEAYRAAEPADDARFVGAFAHSLEHFGGFTPVEARRVAGTLLPDLLYYDPTCPASYPDNGRTPSDDAPDAFLAVITNGKVTGDGIGPHDDLLAEFPYLGPPHNGSR
;
A
#
# COMPACT_ATOMS: atom_id res chain seq x y z
N SER A 1 5.30 -4.10 21.18
CA SER A 1 4.03 -3.84 21.89
C SER A 1 3.01 -4.90 21.52
N MET A 2 2.48 -5.68 22.48
CA MET A 2 1.53 -6.76 22.16
C MET A 2 0.10 -6.48 22.64
N GLY A 3 -0.04 -5.57 23.63
CA GLY A 3 -1.34 -5.21 24.20
C GLY A 3 -2.07 -4.10 23.44
N ARG A 4 -3.26 -3.77 23.95
CA ARG A 4 -4.09 -2.66 23.45
C ARG A 4 -3.33 -1.33 23.49
N GLU A 5 -2.71 -1.02 24.61
CA GLU A 5 -1.90 0.20 24.77
C GLU A 5 -0.61 0.17 23.94
N ALA A 6 -0.27 1.31 23.35
CA ALA A 6 0.95 1.47 22.56
C ALA A 6 2.17 1.71 23.44
N GLN A 7 3.12 0.78 23.39
CA GLN A 7 4.46 1.02 23.91
C GLN A 7 5.27 1.77 22.84
N VAL A 8 5.27 3.09 22.94
CA VAL A 8 5.98 4.01 22.04
C VAL A 8 7.36 4.32 22.63
N THR A 9 8.40 4.21 21.80
CA THR A 9 9.73 4.72 22.14
C THR A 9 9.89 6.10 21.51
N GLN A 10 10.29 7.08 22.32
CA GLN A 10 10.50 8.46 21.86
C GLN A 10 11.94 8.89 22.12
N SER A 11 12.53 9.60 21.15
CA SER A 11 13.82 10.26 21.29
C SER A 11 13.73 11.63 20.61
N GLY A 12 13.70 12.71 21.39
CA GLY A 12 13.42 14.05 20.85
C GLY A 12 12.06 14.09 20.14
N ASP A 13 12.08 14.56 18.88
CA ASP A 13 10.91 14.68 18.01
C ASP A 13 10.63 13.41 17.17
N TYR A 14 11.32 12.30 17.47
CA TYR A 14 11.14 11.03 16.77
C TYR A 14 10.33 10.07 17.64
N ARG A 15 9.35 9.39 17.02
CA ARG A 15 8.55 8.34 17.70
C ARG A 15 8.62 7.04 16.92
N PHE A 16 8.79 5.94 17.63
CA PHE A 16 8.86 4.60 17.07
C PHE A 16 7.90 3.66 17.79
N PHE A 17 7.22 2.83 17.00
CA PHE A 17 6.37 1.76 17.48
C PHE A 17 6.60 0.50 16.65
N ALA A 18 6.66 -0.65 17.31
CA ALA A 18 6.56 -1.96 16.68
C ALA A 18 5.67 -2.86 17.53
N GLY A 19 4.67 -3.50 16.93
CA GLY A 19 3.72 -4.31 17.68
C GLY A 19 2.42 -4.67 16.97
N TRP A 20 1.55 -5.38 17.66
CA TRP A 20 0.22 -5.73 17.17
C TRP A 20 -0.69 -4.52 17.10
N ARG A 21 -1.39 -4.34 15.98
CA ARG A 21 -2.46 -3.34 15.79
C ARG A 21 -3.58 -3.94 14.96
N SER A 22 -4.76 -3.33 14.99
CA SER A 22 -5.77 -3.63 13.97
C SER A 22 -5.19 -3.37 12.59
N ASP A 23 -5.59 -4.19 11.62
CA ASP A 23 -5.19 -4.01 10.24
C ASP A 23 -5.81 -2.73 9.68
N PRO A 24 -5.05 -1.69 9.30
CA PRO A 24 -5.63 -0.46 8.76
C PRO A 24 -6.08 -0.61 7.31
N PHE A 25 -5.86 -1.76 6.68
CA PHE A 25 -6.40 -2.03 5.35
C PHE A 25 -7.89 -2.25 5.45
N PHE A 26 -8.61 -1.74 4.46
CA PHE A 26 -10.04 -1.91 4.32
C PHE A 26 -10.29 -2.17 2.84
N PHE A 27 -11.01 -3.25 2.55
CA PHE A 27 -11.28 -3.65 1.17
C PHE A 27 -12.35 -4.74 1.11
N ASP A 28 -13.22 -4.68 0.10
CA ASP A 28 -14.15 -5.76 -0.20
C ASP A 28 -13.51 -6.78 -1.16
N ALA A 29 -13.34 -8.00 -0.65
CA ALA A 29 -12.77 -9.13 -1.40
C ALA A 29 -13.59 -9.55 -2.63
N GLY A 30 -14.78 -9.00 -2.83
CA GLY A 30 -15.58 -9.07 -4.05
C GLY A 30 -14.82 -8.65 -5.32
N ALA A 31 -13.74 -7.87 -5.20
CA ALA A 31 -12.82 -7.60 -6.31
C ALA A 31 -12.27 -8.89 -6.95
N PHE A 32 -11.98 -9.91 -6.15
CA PHE A 32 -11.50 -11.21 -6.65
C PHE A 32 -12.61 -12.08 -7.25
N ASN A 33 -13.87 -11.67 -7.11
CA ASN A 33 -15.05 -12.32 -7.66
C ASN A 33 -15.68 -11.44 -8.75
N ASN A 34 -14.91 -11.12 -9.81
CA ASN A 34 -15.36 -10.30 -10.93
C ASN A 34 -15.94 -8.93 -10.50
N PHE A 35 -15.32 -8.28 -9.51
CA PHE A 35 -15.77 -6.99 -8.96
C PHE A 35 -17.21 -7.02 -8.41
N GLN A 36 -17.67 -8.17 -7.90
CA GLN A 36 -18.94 -8.30 -7.20
C GLN A 36 -18.79 -7.92 -5.73
N PHE A 37 -18.83 -6.63 -5.44
CA PHE A 37 -18.78 -6.11 -4.08
C PHE A 37 -20.09 -6.39 -3.33
N VAL A 38 -19.96 -6.78 -2.06
CA VAL A 38 -21.06 -7.13 -1.16
C VAL A 38 -21.14 -6.19 0.05
N GLY A 39 -20.30 -5.17 0.11
CA GLY A 39 -20.18 -4.24 1.23
C GLY A 39 -19.60 -4.91 2.47
N LYS A 40 -18.72 -5.91 2.30
CA LYS A 40 -18.08 -6.60 3.41
C LYS A 40 -16.58 -6.40 3.39
N ASP A 41 -16.11 -5.66 4.38
CA ASP A 41 -14.68 -5.52 4.63
C ASP A 41 -14.04 -6.85 5.04
N PHE A 42 -13.01 -7.25 4.31
CA PHE A 42 -12.23 -8.45 4.55
C PHE A 42 -11.30 -8.34 5.76
N PHE A 43 -10.89 -7.12 6.11
CA PHE A 43 -9.82 -6.84 7.08
C PHE A 43 -10.34 -6.34 8.43
N ALA A 44 -11.63 -5.99 8.53
CA ALA A 44 -12.26 -5.37 9.71
C ALA A 44 -12.10 -6.11 11.05
N ASP A 45 -11.74 -7.39 11.06
CA ASP A 45 -11.53 -8.19 12.27
C ASP A 45 -10.10 -8.75 12.38
N LYS A 46 -9.15 -8.17 11.63
CA LYS A 46 -7.77 -8.65 11.54
C LYS A 46 -6.82 -7.77 12.34
N ASP A 47 -5.76 -8.42 12.81
CA ASP A 47 -4.64 -7.78 13.48
C ASP A 47 -3.37 -8.04 12.68
N ILE A 48 -2.49 -7.04 12.60
CA ILE A 48 -1.18 -7.12 11.96
C ILE A 48 -0.06 -6.80 12.95
N CYS A 49 1.14 -7.31 12.68
CA CYS A 49 2.36 -6.82 13.30
C CYS A 49 2.84 -5.61 12.49
N SER A 50 2.72 -4.42 13.06
CA SER A 50 3.03 -3.16 12.40
C SER A 50 4.32 -2.54 12.92
N ILE A 51 4.95 -1.75 12.06
CA ILE A 51 6.03 -0.83 12.40
C ILE A 51 5.56 0.56 11.99
N ALA A 52 5.59 1.51 12.93
CA ALA A 52 5.32 2.92 12.66
C ALA A 52 6.54 3.74 13.10
N LEU A 53 6.92 4.69 12.25
CA LEU A 53 8.00 5.64 12.51
C LEU A 53 7.49 7.04 12.19
N GLU A 54 7.61 7.93 13.17
CA GLU A 54 7.40 9.36 12.96
C GLU A 54 8.73 10.08 13.00
N VAL A 55 8.96 10.90 11.98
CA VAL A 55 10.16 11.73 11.84
C VAL A 55 9.75 13.17 11.52
N PRO A 56 10.51 14.18 12.00
CA PRO A 56 10.27 15.56 11.60
C PRO A 56 10.57 15.78 10.11
N ASN A 57 9.73 16.55 9.40
CA ASN A 57 9.96 16.91 7.99
C ASN A 57 11.32 17.60 7.78
N ALA A 58 11.85 18.31 8.78
CA ALA A 58 13.19 18.91 8.73
C ALA A 58 14.31 17.90 8.48
N VAL A 59 14.12 16.62 8.85
CA VAL A 59 15.07 15.53 8.62
C VAL A 59 14.97 14.98 7.21
N LEU A 60 13.77 14.97 6.64
CA LEU A 60 13.49 14.54 5.27
C LEU A 60 13.94 15.59 4.24
N GLY A 61 13.98 16.86 4.65
CA GLY A 61 14.27 17.99 3.78
C GLY A 61 13.00 18.53 3.11
N LEU A 62 13.19 19.38 2.10
CA LEU A 62 12.08 20.04 1.37
C LEU A 62 11.92 19.53 -0.07
N ASN A 63 12.70 18.51 -0.46
CA ASN A 63 12.65 17.98 -1.81
C ASN A 63 11.54 16.94 -1.93
N LEU A 64 10.97 16.82 -3.14
CA LEU A 64 10.10 15.70 -3.49
C LEU A 64 10.87 14.37 -3.31
N MET A 65 10.27 13.43 -2.60
CA MET A 65 10.84 12.10 -2.35
C MET A 65 10.01 11.02 -3.03
N GLY A 66 10.66 9.97 -3.50
CA GLY A 66 10.01 8.72 -3.89
C GLY A 66 10.27 7.66 -2.83
N LEU A 67 9.20 7.19 -2.17
CA LEU A 67 9.26 6.20 -1.09
C LEU A 67 8.83 4.84 -1.62
N TRP A 68 9.53 3.79 -1.19
CA TRP A 68 9.10 2.39 -1.35
C TRP A 68 9.68 1.56 -0.22
N ALA A 69 9.08 0.40 0.04
CA ALA A 69 9.54 -0.52 1.07
C ALA A 69 9.73 -1.92 0.48
N ARG A 70 10.61 -2.70 1.13
CA ARG A 70 10.77 -4.13 0.89
C ARG A 70 10.81 -4.90 2.19
N THR A 71 10.35 -6.13 2.16
CA THR A 71 10.55 -7.09 3.26
C THR A 71 11.60 -8.10 2.85
N LEU A 72 12.49 -8.43 3.78
CA LEU A 72 13.57 -9.38 3.57
C LEU A 72 13.38 -10.55 4.56
N SER A 73 13.59 -11.77 4.07
CA SER A 73 13.63 -12.98 4.88
C SER A 73 15.05 -13.51 4.95
N TRP A 74 15.47 -14.00 6.11
CA TRP A 74 16.76 -14.66 6.27
C TRP A 74 16.64 -16.13 5.84
N VAL A 75 17.29 -16.49 4.72
CA VAL A 75 17.26 -17.82 4.13
C VAL A 75 18.69 -18.27 3.87
N ASP A 76 19.06 -19.44 4.41
CA ASP A 76 20.34 -20.12 4.19
C ASP A 76 21.59 -19.22 4.30
N GLY A 77 21.61 -18.31 5.28
CA GLY A 77 22.74 -17.43 5.53
C GLY A 77 22.75 -16.12 4.74
N SER A 78 21.63 -15.77 4.08
CA SER A 78 21.50 -14.55 3.29
C SER A 78 20.13 -13.89 3.47
N TRP A 79 20.07 -12.57 3.27
CA TRP A 79 18.81 -11.84 3.16
C TRP A 79 18.26 -11.96 1.74
N VAL A 80 17.06 -12.51 1.62
CA VAL A 80 16.32 -12.66 0.35
C VAL A 80 15.10 -11.77 0.38
N GLN A 81 14.88 -10.98 -0.67
CA GLN A 81 13.68 -10.13 -0.78
C GLN A 81 12.44 -11.01 -0.92
N ALA A 82 11.51 -10.85 0.01
CA ALA A 82 10.24 -11.58 0.03
C ALA A 82 9.13 -10.78 -0.64
N GLU A 83 9.07 -9.46 -0.43
CA GLU A 83 8.05 -8.57 -0.99
C GLU A 83 8.59 -7.16 -1.17
N ARG A 84 7.90 -6.37 -1.99
CA ARG A 84 8.07 -4.92 -2.10
C ARG A 84 6.73 -4.19 -2.26
N GLY A 85 6.71 -2.89 -2.02
CA GLY A 85 5.57 -2.05 -2.38
C GLY A 85 5.77 -0.59 -2.04
N ALA A 86 5.00 0.27 -2.70
CA ALA A 86 4.95 1.69 -2.41
C ALA A 86 3.52 2.25 -2.40
N ARG A 87 2.78 2.05 -3.48
CA ARG A 87 1.38 2.51 -3.63
C ARG A 87 0.40 1.40 -3.23
N ALA A 88 -0.87 1.53 -3.62
CA ALA A 88 -1.81 0.41 -3.57
C ALA A 88 -1.19 -0.84 -4.22
N SER A 89 -1.57 -2.04 -3.79
CA SER A 89 -0.93 -3.28 -4.26
C SER A 89 -0.88 -3.36 -5.78
N GLN A 90 0.33 -3.43 -6.34
CA GLN A 90 0.55 -3.53 -7.79
C GLN A 90 0.58 -4.98 -8.29
N THR A 91 0.67 -5.95 -7.37
CA THR A 91 0.73 -7.37 -7.71
C THR A 91 -0.47 -7.89 -8.52
N PRO A 92 -1.70 -7.33 -8.44
CA PRO A 92 -2.79 -7.79 -9.31
C PRO A 92 -2.59 -7.48 -10.81
N PHE A 93 -1.65 -6.62 -11.19
CA PHE A 93 -1.29 -6.41 -12.60
C PHE A 93 -0.45 -7.55 -13.19
N LEU A 94 0.05 -8.46 -12.35
CA LEU A 94 1.08 -9.44 -12.71
C LEU A 94 0.65 -10.85 -12.31
N THR A 95 1.03 -11.85 -13.11
CA THR A 95 0.72 -13.27 -12.84
C THR A 95 1.97 -14.14 -12.98
N GLY A 96 1.98 -15.29 -12.30
CA GLY A 96 3.05 -16.28 -12.38
C GLY A 96 4.45 -15.71 -12.19
N GLU A 97 5.38 -16.10 -13.05
CA GLU A 97 6.80 -15.69 -13.00
C GLU A 97 6.98 -14.17 -13.08
N GLN A 98 6.10 -13.43 -13.75
CA GLN A 98 6.18 -11.95 -13.80
C GLN A 98 5.91 -11.33 -12.44
N ASN A 99 4.97 -11.92 -11.69
CA ASN A 99 4.66 -11.49 -10.33
C ASN A 99 5.86 -11.76 -9.39
N GLU A 100 6.43 -12.95 -9.45
CA GLU A 100 7.63 -13.30 -8.67
C GLU A 100 8.82 -12.40 -9.03
N ALA A 101 9.07 -12.17 -10.33
CA ALA A 101 10.13 -11.31 -10.81
C ALA A 101 9.96 -9.85 -10.38
N TYR A 102 8.72 -9.35 -10.29
CA TYR A 102 8.40 -8.02 -9.78
C TYR A 102 8.70 -7.92 -8.29
N ARG A 103 8.22 -8.88 -7.49
CA ARG A 103 8.38 -8.90 -6.03
C ARG A 103 9.85 -9.00 -5.62
N ALA A 104 10.68 -9.63 -6.43
CA ALA A 104 12.13 -9.73 -6.23
C ALA A 104 12.94 -8.53 -6.75
N ALA A 105 12.35 -7.61 -7.54
CA ALA A 105 13.04 -6.48 -8.16
C ALA A 105 12.98 -5.19 -7.32
N GLU A 106 13.72 -4.17 -7.74
CA GLU A 106 13.65 -2.81 -7.18
C GLU A 106 12.93 -1.86 -8.15
N PRO A 107 12.33 -0.74 -7.70
CA PRO A 107 11.60 0.17 -8.59
C PRO A 107 12.42 0.70 -9.77
N ALA A 108 13.74 0.73 -9.65
CA ALA A 108 14.66 1.09 -10.74
C ALA A 108 14.54 0.16 -11.97
N ASP A 109 14.12 -1.09 -11.77
CA ASP A 109 13.96 -2.09 -12.83
C ASP A 109 12.56 -2.07 -13.45
N ASP A 110 11.65 -1.23 -12.97
CA ASP A 110 10.22 -1.36 -13.24
C ASP A 110 9.81 -1.16 -14.69
N ALA A 111 10.62 -0.44 -15.47
CA ALA A 111 10.38 -0.24 -16.89
C ALA A 111 10.16 -1.56 -17.66
N ARG A 112 10.74 -2.68 -17.18
CA ARG A 112 10.57 -4.01 -17.78
C ARG A 112 9.16 -4.59 -17.60
N PHE A 113 8.39 -4.14 -16.60
CA PHE A 113 7.05 -4.64 -16.29
C PHE A 113 5.92 -3.85 -16.97
N VAL A 114 6.22 -2.72 -17.62
CA VAL A 114 5.21 -1.89 -18.31
C VAL A 114 4.37 -2.71 -19.30
N GLY A 115 4.98 -3.67 -19.99
CA GLY A 115 4.26 -4.55 -20.91
C GLY A 115 3.24 -5.45 -20.21
N ALA A 116 3.58 -6.00 -19.04
CA ALA A 116 2.68 -6.85 -18.26
C ALA A 116 1.52 -6.04 -17.66
N PHE A 117 1.82 -4.85 -17.13
CA PHE A 117 0.81 -3.92 -16.62
C PHE A 117 -0.15 -3.49 -17.74
N ALA A 118 0.37 -3.12 -18.90
CA ALA A 118 -0.43 -2.76 -20.06
C ALA A 118 -1.36 -3.92 -20.47
N HIS A 119 -0.85 -5.15 -20.51
CA HIS A 119 -1.68 -6.31 -20.83
C HIS A 119 -2.85 -6.51 -19.85
N SER A 120 -2.58 -6.34 -18.54
CA SER A 120 -3.63 -6.41 -17.52
C SER A 120 -4.67 -5.28 -17.67
N LEU A 121 -4.22 -4.06 -17.96
CA LEU A 121 -5.10 -2.91 -18.25
C LEU A 121 -5.97 -3.14 -19.49
N GLU A 122 -5.42 -3.68 -20.58
CA GLU A 122 -6.20 -4.07 -21.76
C GLU A 122 -7.30 -5.07 -21.38
N HIS A 123 -6.97 -6.07 -20.56
CA HIS A 123 -7.90 -7.13 -20.17
C HIS A 123 -9.03 -6.65 -19.24
N PHE A 124 -8.70 -5.99 -18.14
CA PHE A 124 -9.68 -5.58 -17.13
C PHE A 124 -10.33 -4.23 -17.45
N GLY A 125 -9.53 -3.26 -17.90
CA GLY A 125 -9.98 -1.91 -18.18
C GLY A 125 -10.58 -1.76 -19.59
N GLY A 126 -10.22 -2.64 -20.53
CA GLY A 126 -10.60 -2.51 -21.93
C GLY A 126 -9.90 -1.34 -22.61
N PHE A 127 -8.72 -0.95 -22.11
CA PHE A 127 -7.89 0.08 -22.74
C PHE A 127 -7.40 -0.41 -24.11
N THR A 128 -7.19 0.53 -25.05
CA THR A 128 -6.43 0.21 -26.26
C THR A 128 -4.96 -0.04 -25.90
N PRO A 129 -4.18 -0.79 -26.72
CA PRO A 129 -2.77 -1.06 -26.41
C PRO A 129 -1.90 0.19 -26.20
N VAL A 130 -2.22 1.29 -26.88
CA VAL A 130 -1.51 2.57 -26.74
C VAL A 130 -1.86 3.23 -25.40
N GLU A 131 -3.14 3.27 -25.05
CA GLU A 131 -3.59 3.84 -23.78
C GLU A 131 -3.12 3.01 -22.59
N ALA A 132 -3.17 1.69 -22.70
CA ALA A 132 -2.75 0.77 -21.66
C ALA A 132 -1.26 0.94 -21.32
N ARG A 133 -0.38 1.07 -22.33
CA ARG A 133 1.03 1.37 -22.11
C ARG A 133 1.26 2.75 -21.50
N ARG A 134 0.47 3.74 -21.90
CA ARG A 134 0.55 5.09 -21.32
C ARG A 134 0.19 5.08 -19.84
N VAL A 135 -0.92 4.43 -19.47
CA VAL A 135 -1.37 4.30 -18.07
C VAL A 135 -0.40 3.43 -17.27
N ALA A 136 0.08 2.32 -17.85
CA ALA A 136 1.08 1.47 -17.21
C ALA A 136 2.41 2.19 -16.93
N GLY A 137 2.73 3.26 -17.66
CA GLY A 137 3.90 4.11 -17.41
C GLY A 137 3.67 5.26 -16.43
N THR A 138 2.43 5.49 -15.96
CA THR A 138 2.14 6.39 -14.82
C THR A 138 2.05 5.62 -13.49
N LEU A 139 1.62 4.37 -13.57
CA LEU A 139 2.07 3.33 -12.66
C LEU A 139 3.58 3.12 -12.95
N LEU A 140 4.48 2.60 -12.14
CA LEU A 140 5.88 2.33 -12.57
C LEU A 140 6.78 3.56 -12.93
N PRO A 141 7.88 3.79 -12.19
CA PRO A 141 8.33 3.00 -11.04
C PRO A 141 7.31 3.06 -9.90
N ASP A 142 7.16 1.95 -9.18
CA ASP A 142 6.28 1.89 -8.01
C ASP A 142 6.92 2.64 -6.84
N LEU A 143 6.68 3.96 -6.84
CA LEU A 143 7.11 4.89 -5.82
C LEU A 143 5.91 5.67 -5.32
N LEU A 144 5.85 5.86 -4.01
CA LEU A 144 4.93 6.76 -3.35
C LEU A 144 5.62 8.12 -3.22
N TYR A 145 5.21 9.07 -4.05
CA TYR A 145 5.80 10.40 -4.03
C TYR A 145 5.29 11.19 -2.83
N TYR A 146 6.19 11.88 -2.12
CA TYR A 146 5.85 12.72 -0.98
C TYR A 146 6.66 14.01 -1.01
N ASP A 147 5.95 15.13 -1.05
CA ASP A 147 6.40 16.50 -0.84
C ASP A 147 6.14 16.89 0.63
N PRO A 148 7.20 17.08 1.44
CA PRO A 148 7.08 17.44 2.86
C PRO A 148 6.46 18.83 3.13
N THR A 149 6.22 19.63 2.09
CA THR A 149 5.60 20.97 2.19
C THR A 149 4.08 20.93 1.99
N CYS A 150 3.53 19.78 1.56
CA CYS A 150 2.10 19.58 1.35
C CYS A 150 1.53 18.56 2.36
N PRO A 151 0.24 18.70 2.74
CA PRO A 151 -0.45 17.64 3.48
C PRO A 151 -0.44 16.31 2.72
N ALA A 152 -0.40 15.20 3.44
CA ALA A 152 -0.54 13.88 2.82
C ALA A 152 -1.98 13.68 2.31
N SER A 153 -2.12 13.18 1.08
CA SER A 153 -3.39 12.89 0.41
C SER A 153 -3.14 11.98 -0.78
N TYR A 154 -3.56 10.72 -0.73
CA TYR A 154 -3.42 9.80 -1.85
C TYR A 154 -4.44 10.09 -2.96
N PRO A 155 -4.07 10.01 -4.25
CA PRO A 155 -2.75 9.63 -4.79
C PRO A 155 -1.77 10.79 -4.97
N ASP A 156 -2.15 12.02 -4.63
CA ASP A 156 -1.41 13.23 -5.00
C ASP A 156 -0.11 13.45 -4.20
N ASN A 157 -0.11 13.13 -2.91
CA ASN A 157 1.02 13.38 -2.01
C ASN A 157 1.07 12.37 -0.86
N GLY A 158 1.86 11.32 -0.97
CA GLY A 158 1.92 10.29 0.06
C GLY A 158 0.58 9.56 0.24
N ARG A 159 0.35 9.06 1.46
CA ARG A 159 -0.88 8.38 1.83
C ARG A 159 -1.14 8.51 3.33
N THR A 160 -2.36 8.86 3.71
CA THR A 160 -2.85 8.73 5.08
C THR A 160 -3.43 7.33 5.32
N PRO A 161 -3.46 6.81 6.57
CA PRO A 161 -4.12 5.54 6.86
C PRO A 161 -5.59 5.49 6.44
N SER A 162 -6.28 6.63 6.42
CA SER A 162 -7.68 6.76 6.02
C SER A 162 -7.90 6.92 4.51
N ASP A 163 -6.85 7.11 3.71
CA ASP A 163 -7.02 7.27 2.28
C ASP A 163 -7.35 5.94 1.62
N ASP A 164 -8.38 5.98 0.76
CA ASP A 164 -8.87 4.84 -0.01
C ASP A 164 -8.01 4.55 -1.24
N ALA A 165 -6.83 4.00 -0.97
CA ALA A 165 -5.91 3.57 -2.01
C ALA A 165 -6.45 2.44 -2.89
N PRO A 166 -7.21 1.45 -2.36
CA PRO A 166 -7.88 0.45 -3.19
C PRO A 166 -8.88 1.03 -4.20
N ASP A 167 -9.71 2.00 -3.82
CA ASP A 167 -10.66 2.64 -4.75
C ASP A 167 -9.94 3.37 -5.89
N ALA A 168 -8.87 4.09 -5.59
CA ALA A 168 -8.07 4.73 -6.64
C ALA A 168 -7.43 3.70 -7.58
N PHE A 169 -7.00 2.55 -7.05
CA PHE A 169 -6.51 1.43 -7.85
C PHE A 169 -7.61 0.82 -8.73
N LEU A 170 -8.81 0.59 -8.18
CA LEU A 170 -9.96 0.06 -8.91
C LEU A 170 -10.35 0.97 -10.08
N ALA A 171 -10.36 2.28 -9.86
CA ALA A 171 -10.63 3.27 -10.90
C ALA A 171 -9.61 3.17 -12.05
N VAL A 172 -8.32 2.95 -11.75
CA VAL A 172 -7.29 2.78 -12.79
C VAL A 172 -7.45 1.46 -13.53
N ILE A 173 -7.48 0.33 -12.83
CA ILE A 173 -7.46 -0.99 -13.46
C ILE A 173 -8.72 -1.27 -14.29
N THR A 174 -9.86 -0.68 -13.90
CA THR A 174 -11.15 -0.86 -14.59
C THR A 174 -11.47 0.25 -15.60
N ASN A 175 -10.55 1.18 -15.86
CA ASN A 175 -10.80 2.34 -16.71
C ASN A 175 -12.03 3.16 -16.26
N GLY A 176 -12.15 3.38 -14.95
CA GLY A 176 -13.21 4.16 -14.32
C GLY A 176 -14.58 3.47 -14.26
N LYS A 177 -14.71 2.21 -14.68
CA LYS A 177 -15.99 1.46 -14.60
C LYS A 177 -16.38 1.14 -13.16
N VAL A 178 -15.38 0.93 -12.30
CA VAL A 178 -15.52 0.75 -10.86
C VAL A 178 -14.74 1.86 -10.20
N THR A 179 -15.43 2.73 -9.47
CA THR A 179 -14.81 3.85 -8.75
C THR A 179 -14.71 3.61 -7.24
N GLY A 180 -15.29 2.51 -6.76
CA GLY A 180 -15.06 2.07 -5.39
C GLY A 180 -15.70 0.74 -5.03
N ASP A 181 -15.30 0.21 -3.88
CA ASP A 181 -15.76 -1.08 -3.33
C ASP A 181 -16.85 -0.94 -2.25
N GLY A 182 -17.09 0.29 -1.78
CA GLY A 182 -18.10 0.63 -0.78
C GLY A 182 -17.65 0.48 0.67
N ILE A 183 -16.36 0.27 0.91
CA ILE A 183 -15.76 0.16 2.24
C ILE A 183 -14.97 1.43 2.54
N GLY A 184 -15.34 2.09 3.64
CA GLY A 184 -14.58 3.24 4.14
C GLY A 184 -13.48 2.84 5.14
N PRO A 185 -12.66 3.80 5.57
CA PRO A 185 -11.67 3.57 6.60
C PRO A 185 -12.30 3.11 7.91
N HIS A 186 -11.55 2.32 8.68
CA HIS A 186 -11.97 1.83 9.99
C HIS A 186 -12.17 2.97 10.99
N ASP A 187 -13.11 2.78 11.91
CA ASP A 187 -13.45 3.76 12.94
C ASP A 187 -12.51 3.74 14.16
N ASP A 188 -11.58 2.79 14.20
CA ASP A 188 -10.64 2.56 15.29
C ASP A 188 -9.25 3.17 15.06
N LEU A 189 -9.01 3.79 13.89
CA LEU A 189 -7.80 4.56 13.62
C LEU A 189 -7.63 5.70 14.63
N LEU A 190 -6.38 5.96 15.03
CA LEU A 190 -6.07 6.92 16.07
C LEU A 190 -5.61 8.25 15.48
N ALA A 191 -6.02 9.37 16.09
CA ALA A 191 -5.49 10.69 15.75
C ALA A 191 -4.04 10.91 16.22
N GLU A 192 -3.58 10.07 17.15
CA GLU A 192 -2.25 10.14 17.75
C GLU A 192 -1.41 8.93 17.35
N PHE A 193 -0.09 9.09 17.33
CA PHE A 193 0.86 8.02 17.04
C PHE A 193 0.63 6.78 17.92
N PRO A 194 0.55 5.56 17.36
CA PRO A 194 1.02 5.15 16.03
C PRO A 194 -0.02 5.26 14.90
N TYR A 195 -1.13 5.98 15.11
CA TYR A 195 -2.24 6.18 14.17
C TYR A 195 -3.09 4.95 13.86
N LEU A 196 -2.69 3.78 14.35
CA LEU A 196 -3.34 2.49 14.14
C LEU A 196 -4.16 2.09 15.36
N GLY A 197 -5.32 1.46 15.14
CA GLY A 197 -6.21 1.01 16.20
C GLY A 197 -5.62 -0.10 17.07
N PRO A 198 -6.11 -0.26 18.32
CA PRO A 198 -5.67 -1.31 19.21
C PRO A 198 -6.04 -2.70 18.64
N PRO A 199 -5.24 -3.75 18.87
CA PRO A 199 -5.59 -5.09 18.43
C PRO A 199 -6.95 -5.54 18.97
N HIS A 200 -7.68 -6.28 18.13
CA HIS A 200 -9.00 -6.80 18.43
C HIS A 200 -8.97 -7.76 19.62
N ASN A 201 -7.93 -8.60 19.71
CA ASN A 201 -7.72 -9.54 20.81
C ASN A 201 -6.48 -9.18 21.63
N GLY A 202 -6.66 -8.60 22.82
CA GLY A 202 -5.56 -8.21 23.73
C GLY A 202 -4.83 -9.36 24.45
N SER A 203 -5.07 -10.61 24.07
CA SER A 203 -4.60 -11.83 24.75
C SER A 203 -3.73 -12.75 23.88
N ARG A 204 -3.21 -12.27 22.75
CA ARG A 204 -2.25 -13.02 21.91
C ARG A 204 -0.81 -12.84 22.38
#